data_AF-A0A8K1CUN1-F1
#
_entry.id   AF-A0A8K1CUN1-F1
#
_cell.length_a   1.000
_cell.length_b   1.000
_cell.length_c   1.000
_cell.angle_alpha   90.00
_cell.angle_beta   90.00
_cell.angle_gamma   90.00
#
_symmetry.space_group_name_H-M   'P 1'
#
loop_
_entity.id
_entity.type
_entity.pdbx_description
1 polymer ?
#
loop_
_entity_poly.entity_id
_entity_poly.type
_entity_poly.pdbx_seq_one_letter_code
_entity_poly.pdbx_strand_id
1 'polypeptide(L)'
;MSPAKKNPNNKNKPEEEELSENEIRSMLIGKDGNLSRDFEAVLTKLFISFLEKPTDKSLTLEKLKDFSKICNDGKPFSDDEIKEIQTYFQCDENKGLTLKGFKDMYHTQSSAEPLETWRDMKKLGYEQDLLDRREAALRCRVCKAASNLVCSRCKVVRYCGTECQKKDWKDAHKKTCKPAL
;
A
#
# COMPACT_ATOMS: atom_id res chain seq x y z
N MET A 1 -37.24 -43.23 29.84
CA MET A 1 -36.49 -43.49 28.61
C MET A 1 -37.03 -42.58 27.52
N SER A 2 -36.27 -41.56 27.14
CA SER A 2 -35.93 -41.18 25.77
C SER A 2 -35.43 -39.74 25.73
N PRO A 3 -34.39 -39.43 24.95
CA PRO A 3 -33.48 -38.31 25.20
C PRO A 3 -33.54 -37.21 24.12
N ALA A 4 -32.84 -36.12 24.45
CA ALA A 4 -32.22 -35.14 23.55
C ALA A 4 -33.14 -34.16 22.79
N LYS A 5 -32.87 -32.86 23.01
CA LYS A 5 -32.40 -31.98 21.93
C LYS A 5 -31.25 -31.12 22.45
N LYS A 6 -30.02 -31.53 22.16
CA LYS A 6 -28.85 -30.64 22.14
C LYS A 6 -29.13 -29.57 21.08
N ASN A 7 -29.01 -28.31 21.45
CA ASN A 7 -29.10 -27.20 20.52
C ASN A 7 -27.72 -26.95 19.91
N PRO A 8 -27.48 -27.20 18.61
CA PRO A 8 -26.21 -26.93 17.96
C PRO A 8 -26.32 -25.60 17.25
N ASN A 9 -25.83 -24.52 17.87
CA ASN A 9 -25.63 -23.28 17.16
C ASN A 9 -24.51 -22.47 17.80
N ASN A 10 -23.31 -23.05 17.85
CA ASN A 10 -22.10 -22.25 17.88
C ASN A 10 -21.67 -22.04 16.42
N LYS A 11 -22.21 -21.00 15.79
CA LYS A 11 -21.72 -20.54 14.50
C LYS A 11 -20.44 -19.75 14.77
N ASN A 12 -19.30 -20.40 14.55
CA ASN A 12 -18.00 -19.74 14.46
C ASN A 12 -18.12 -18.57 13.48
N LYS A 13 -18.08 -17.36 14.01
CA LYS A 13 -17.77 -16.15 13.25
C LYS A 13 -16.33 -16.34 12.75
N PRO A 14 -16.02 -16.11 11.46
CA PRO A 14 -14.63 -16.12 11.04
C PRO A 14 -13.91 -15.05 11.85
N GLU A 15 -12.91 -15.46 12.64
CA GLU A 15 -11.95 -14.53 13.21
C GLU A 15 -11.32 -13.82 12.01
N GLU A 16 -11.53 -12.51 11.89
CA GLU A 16 -10.76 -11.67 10.97
C GLU A 16 -9.31 -11.80 11.43
N GLU A 17 -8.53 -12.62 10.72
CA GLU A 17 -7.12 -12.84 11.01
C GLU A 17 -6.40 -11.50 10.80
N GLU A 18 -6.17 -10.79 11.90
CA GLU A 18 -5.56 -9.46 11.88
C GLU A 18 -4.12 -9.58 11.36
N LEU A 19 -3.79 -8.80 10.32
CA LEU A 19 -2.46 -8.83 9.71
C LEU A 19 -1.40 -8.47 10.75
N SER A 20 -0.31 -9.24 10.78
CA SER A 20 0.84 -8.91 11.61
C SER A 20 1.54 -7.62 11.14
N GLU A 21 2.24 -6.94 12.05
CA GLU A 21 3.02 -5.73 11.73
C GLU A 21 4.03 -6.00 10.59
N ASN A 22 4.65 -7.18 10.58
CA ASN A 22 5.60 -7.56 9.54
C ASN A 22 4.92 -7.71 8.16
N GLU A 23 3.70 -8.23 8.11
CA GLU A 23 2.93 -8.31 6.87
C GLU A 23 2.58 -6.92 6.35
N ILE A 24 2.06 -6.06 7.25
CA ILE A 24 1.76 -4.66 6.95
C ILE A 24 3.01 -3.96 6.43
N ARG A 25 4.14 -4.05 7.16
CA ARG A 25 5.41 -3.45 6.76
C ARG A 25 5.85 -3.94 5.38
N SER A 26 5.70 -5.22 5.07
CA SER A 26 6.07 -5.77 3.76
C SER A 26 5.18 -5.28 2.61
N MET A 27 3.96 -4.82 2.92
CA MET A 27 3.07 -4.18 1.95
C MET A 27 3.43 -2.72 1.71
N LEU A 28 3.93 -2.01 2.74
CA LEU A 28 4.24 -0.58 2.66
C LEU A 28 5.68 -0.33 2.19
N ILE A 29 6.65 -1.07 2.71
CA ILE A 29 8.08 -0.91 2.48
C ILE A 29 8.64 -2.14 1.78
N GLY A 30 9.30 -1.92 0.64
CA GLY A 30 10.03 -2.91 -0.12
C GLY A 30 11.29 -3.39 0.62
N LYS A 31 11.85 -4.50 0.14
CA LYS A 31 13.08 -5.07 0.71
C LYS A 31 14.31 -4.17 0.54
N ASP A 32 14.25 -3.25 -0.42
CA ASP A 32 15.26 -2.23 -0.69
C ASP A 32 15.13 -1.02 0.25
N GLY A 33 14.19 -1.05 1.21
CA GLY A 33 13.94 0.03 2.15
C GLY A 33 13.14 1.19 1.56
N ASN A 34 12.77 1.16 0.28
CA ASN A 34 11.91 2.16 -0.35
C ASN A 34 10.43 1.78 -0.19
N LEU A 35 9.52 2.68 -0.56
CA LEU A 35 8.11 2.34 -0.68
C LEU A 35 7.93 1.14 -1.62
N SER A 36 7.04 0.21 -1.25
CA SER A 36 6.68 -0.89 -2.14
C SER A 36 5.99 -0.32 -3.39
N ARG A 37 6.18 -0.98 -4.53
CA ARG A 37 5.58 -0.54 -5.80
C ARG A 37 4.05 -0.45 -5.75
N ASP A 38 3.41 -1.34 -5.01
CA ASP A 38 1.96 -1.37 -4.87
C ASP A 38 1.49 -0.25 -3.95
N PHE A 39 2.22 0.03 -2.88
CA PHE A 39 1.91 1.16 -2.00
C PHE A 39 2.16 2.50 -2.69
N GLU A 40 3.24 2.66 -3.46
CA GLU A 40 3.46 3.86 -4.29
C GLU A 40 2.29 4.13 -5.26
N ALA A 41 1.73 3.08 -5.85
CA ALA A 41 0.58 3.19 -6.75
C ALA A 41 -0.68 3.64 -6.00
N VAL A 42 -0.89 3.13 -4.78
CA VAL A 42 -1.97 3.55 -3.89
C VAL A 42 -1.80 5.00 -3.46
N LEU A 43 -0.60 5.41 -3.00
CA LEU A 43 -0.30 6.80 -2.64
C LEU A 43 -0.48 7.76 -3.81
N THR A 44 -0.20 7.31 -5.04
CA THR A 44 -0.45 8.13 -6.24
C THR A 44 -1.93 8.35 -6.47
N LYS A 45 -2.77 7.30 -6.34
CA LYS A 45 -4.23 7.43 -6.44
C LYS A 45 -4.78 8.34 -5.35
N LEU A 46 -4.31 8.14 -4.10
CA LEU A 46 -4.69 8.93 -2.94
C LEU A 46 -4.32 10.41 -3.14
N PHE A 47 -3.10 10.70 -3.54
CA PHE A 47 -2.68 12.08 -3.83
C PHE A 47 -3.60 12.74 -4.86
N ILE A 48 -3.90 12.04 -5.96
CA ILE A 48 -4.78 12.54 -7.02
C ILE A 48 -6.20 12.80 -6.50
N SER A 49 -6.72 11.99 -5.57
CA SER A 49 -8.08 12.18 -5.03
C SER A 49 -8.24 13.45 -4.19
N PHE A 50 -7.13 14.03 -3.70
CA PHE A 50 -7.14 15.27 -2.93
C PHE A 50 -6.76 16.51 -3.73
N LEU A 51 -6.36 16.36 -5.01
CA LEU A 51 -6.10 17.53 -5.87
C LEU A 51 -7.39 18.33 -6.07
N GLU A 52 -7.25 19.65 -6.15
CA GLU A 52 -8.39 20.52 -6.47
C GLU A 52 -8.82 20.33 -7.93
N LYS A 53 -7.85 20.23 -8.84
CA LYS A 53 -8.05 19.92 -10.25
C LYS A 53 -7.17 18.75 -10.67
N PRO A 54 -7.61 17.88 -11.59
CA PRO A 54 -6.80 16.75 -12.08
C PRO A 54 -5.47 17.14 -12.72
N THR A 55 -5.33 18.42 -13.13
CA THR A 55 -4.12 18.98 -13.73
C THR A 55 -3.11 19.52 -12.71
N ASP A 56 -3.51 19.64 -11.45
CA ASP A 56 -2.66 20.16 -10.40
C ASP A 56 -1.52 19.19 -10.10
N LYS A 57 -0.38 19.74 -9.67
CA LYS A 57 0.85 18.97 -9.43
C LYS A 57 1.21 18.89 -7.94
N SER A 58 0.43 19.55 -7.10
CA SER A 58 0.65 19.71 -5.68
C SER A 58 -0.68 19.81 -4.92
N LEU A 59 -0.67 19.37 -3.67
CA LEU A 59 -1.75 19.65 -2.72
C LEU A 59 -1.54 21.04 -2.16
N THR A 60 -2.52 21.91 -2.35
CA THR A 60 -2.54 23.22 -1.68
C THR A 60 -2.58 23.03 -0.16
N LEU A 61 -2.25 24.08 0.59
CA LEU A 61 -2.34 24.06 2.05
C LEU A 61 -3.75 23.65 2.54
N GLU A 62 -4.79 24.14 1.88
CA GLU A 62 -6.18 23.80 2.19
C GLU A 62 -6.45 22.30 1.98
N LYS A 63 -6.05 21.75 0.83
CA LYS A 63 -6.21 20.32 0.54
C LYS A 63 -5.39 19.43 1.46
N LEU A 64 -4.19 19.86 1.85
CA LEU A 64 -3.37 19.15 2.82
C LEU A 64 -4.03 19.14 4.22
N LYS A 65 -4.62 20.27 4.64
CA LYS A 65 -5.40 20.33 5.89
C LYS A 65 -6.65 19.44 5.81
N ASP A 66 -7.36 19.42 4.69
CA ASP A 66 -8.52 18.53 4.51
C ASP A 66 -8.14 17.05 4.57
N PHE A 67 -7.04 16.66 3.91
CA PHE A 67 -6.47 15.33 4.01
C PHE A 67 -6.16 14.95 5.47
N SER A 68 -5.46 15.82 6.20
CA SER A 68 -5.05 15.52 7.59
C SER A 68 -6.22 15.32 8.56
N LYS A 69 -7.36 15.98 8.32
CA LYS A 69 -8.56 15.79 9.15
C LYS A 69 -9.06 14.34 9.07
N ILE A 70 -8.90 13.67 7.94
CA ILE A 70 -9.36 12.28 7.79
C ILE A 70 -8.47 11.33 8.59
N CYS A 71 -7.16 11.56 8.58
CA CYS A 71 -6.21 10.75 9.35
C CYS A 71 -6.32 11.01 10.86
N ASN A 72 -6.51 12.26 11.26
CA ASN A 72 -6.42 12.72 12.65
C ASN A 72 -7.79 12.99 13.30
N ASP A 73 -8.81 12.18 12.99
CA ASP A 73 -10.13 12.21 13.64
C ASP A 73 -10.81 13.60 13.65
N GLY A 74 -10.73 14.28 12.50
CA GLY A 74 -11.30 15.60 12.27
C GLY A 74 -10.37 16.77 12.56
N LYS A 75 -9.19 16.54 13.16
CA LYS A 75 -8.23 17.59 13.47
C LYS A 75 -7.29 17.84 12.28
N PRO A 76 -7.24 19.06 11.70
CA PRO A 76 -6.24 19.37 10.68
C PRO A 76 -4.83 19.44 11.29
N PHE A 77 -3.80 19.27 10.46
CA PHE A 77 -2.44 19.65 10.84
C PHE A 77 -2.40 21.11 11.31
N SER A 78 -1.71 21.33 12.41
CA SER A 78 -1.35 22.64 12.95
C SER A 78 -0.41 23.37 12.00
N ASP A 79 -0.28 24.69 12.17
CA ASP A 79 0.60 25.49 11.32
C ASP A 79 2.08 25.09 11.51
N ASP A 80 2.46 24.58 12.68
CA ASP A 80 3.79 24.03 12.94
C ASP A 80 4.03 22.72 12.19
N GLU A 81 3.08 21.78 12.22
CA GLU A 81 3.15 20.53 11.43
C GLU A 81 3.24 20.83 9.93
N ILE A 82 2.45 21.79 9.43
CA ILE A 82 2.54 22.26 8.04
C ILE A 82 3.92 22.82 7.72
N LYS A 83 4.48 23.63 8.62
CA LYS A 83 5.80 24.23 8.43
C LYS A 83 6.89 23.17 8.38
N GLU A 84 6.80 22.14 9.23
CA GLU A 84 7.69 20.99 9.17
C GLU A 84 7.58 20.27 7.83
N ILE A 85 6.36 19.99 7.36
CA ILE A 85 6.14 19.35 6.06
C ILE A 85 6.79 20.17 4.93
N GLN A 86 6.58 21.48 4.92
CA GLN A 86 7.15 22.39 3.91
C GLN A 86 8.67 22.58 4.03
N THR A 87 9.25 22.25 5.18
CA THR A 87 10.70 22.33 5.43
C THR A 87 11.41 21.06 4.98
N TYR A 88 10.83 19.89 5.26
CA TYR A 88 11.49 18.60 5.05
C TYR A 88 11.10 17.89 3.75
N PHE A 89 9.91 18.17 3.21
CA PHE A 89 9.41 17.48 2.02
C PHE A 89 9.30 18.42 0.82
N GLN A 90 9.30 17.83 -0.37
CA GLN A 90 9.27 18.61 -1.60
C GLN A 90 7.92 19.31 -1.80
N CYS A 91 7.95 20.63 -1.75
CA CYS A 91 6.86 21.50 -2.17
C CYS A 91 7.17 22.21 -3.50
N ASP A 92 6.12 22.72 -4.14
CA ASP A 92 6.24 23.62 -5.30
C ASP A 92 6.55 25.07 -4.89
N GLU A 93 6.61 25.98 -5.86
CA GLU A 93 6.84 27.41 -5.65
C GLU A 93 5.80 28.08 -4.75
N ASN A 94 4.59 27.54 -4.67
CA ASN A 94 3.48 28.04 -3.86
C ASN A 94 3.36 27.33 -2.50
N LYS A 95 4.39 26.57 -2.10
CA LYS A 95 4.40 25.77 -0.86
C LYS A 95 3.34 24.66 -0.81
N GLY A 96 2.81 24.25 -1.96
CA GLY A 96 1.95 23.07 -2.09
C GLY A 96 2.78 21.79 -2.08
N LEU A 97 2.33 20.75 -1.37
CA LEU A 97 3.04 19.48 -1.25
C LEU A 97 2.95 18.69 -2.56
N THR A 98 4.08 18.39 -3.21
CA THR A 98 4.11 17.65 -4.48
C THR A 98 3.87 16.16 -4.27
N LEU A 99 3.56 15.42 -5.35
CA LEU A 99 3.44 13.96 -5.28
C LEU A 99 4.71 13.28 -4.73
N LYS A 100 5.89 13.78 -5.10
CA LYS A 100 7.15 13.25 -4.57
C LYS A 100 7.28 13.55 -3.08
N GLY A 101 7.01 14.80 -2.65
CA GLY A 101 7.03 15.16 -1.23
C GLY A 101 6.04 14.34 -0.40
N PHE A 102 4.85 14.10 -0.93
CA PHE A 102 3.83 13.25 -0.31
C PHE A 102 4.28 11.80 -0.14
N LYS A 103 4.94 11.23 -1.16
CA LYS A 103 5.54 9.89 -1.07
C LYS A 103 6.70 9.85 -0.09
N ASP A 104 7.59 10.84 -0.09
CA ASP A 104 8.73 10.90 0.83
C ASP A 104 8.24 11.02 2.30
N MET A 105 7.15 11.75 2.53
CA MET A 105 6.48 11.84 3.84
C MET A 105 5.97 10.48 4.29
N TYR A 106 5.20 9.77 3.45
CA TYR A 106 4.73 8.43 3.76
C TYR A 106 5.86 7.41 3.89
N HIS A 107 6.92 7.51 3.09
CA HIS A 107 8.10 6.66 3.24
C HIS A 107 8.72 6.80 4.62
N THR A 108 8.89 8.03 5.09
CA THR A 108 9.44 8.33 6.42
C THR A 108 8.53 7.76 7.52
N GLN A 109 7.23 8.06 7.46
CA GLN A 109 6.25 7.57 8.43
C GLN A 109 6.17 6.04 8.44
N SER A 110 5.98 5.38 7.29
CA SER A 110 5.82 3.93 7.19
C SER A 110 7.09 3.16 7.55
N SER A 111 8.27 3.76 7.36
CA SER A 111 9.53 3.15 7.77
C SER A 111 9.66 3.09 9.29
N ALA A 112 9.16 4.10 10.01
CA ALA A 112 9.19 4.20 11.47
C ALA A 112 7.99 3.53 12.15
N GLU A 113 6.78 3.80 11.65
CA GLU A 113 5.49 3.45 12.27
C GLU A 113 4.51 2.88 11.23
N PRO A 114 4.75 1.65 10.71
CA PRO A 114 3.93 1.05 9.66
C PRO A 114 2.46 0.84 10.06
N LEU A 115 2.19 0.63 11.36
CA LEU A 115 0.82 0.47 11.87
C LEU A 115 0.01 1.77 11.84
N GLU A 116 0.66 2.93 12.02
CA GLU A 116 0.01 4.24 11.88
C GLU A 116 -0.39 4.46 10.43
N THR A 117 0.54 4.25 9.48
CA THR A 117 0.22 4.31 8.05
C THR A 117 -0.92 3.37 7.68
N TRP A 118 -0.94 2.14 8.22
CA TRP A 118 -2.02 1.19 7.94
C TRP A 118 -3.38 1.68 8.44
N ARG A 119 -3.42 2.30 9.63
CA ARG A 119 -4.63 2.94 10.16
C ARG A 119 -5.08 4.09 9.27
N ASP A 120 -4.16 4.90 8.75
CA ASP A 120 -4.49 5.94 7.77
C ASP A 120 -5.11 5.34 6.50
N MET A 121 -4.51 4.28 5.96
CA MET A 121 -5.02 3.61 4.75
C MET A 121 -6.43 3.02 4.97
N LYS A 122 -6.74 2.53 6.17
CA LYS A 122 -8.10 2.14 6.56
C LYS A 122 -9.06 3.32 6.55
N LYS A 123 -8.72 4.41 7.24
CA LYS A 123 -9.55 5.63 7.31
C LYS A 123 -9.79 6.27 5.95
N LEU A 124 -8.79 6.20 5.06
CA LEU A 124 -8.84 6.74 3.71
C LEU A 124 -9.49 5.80 2.68
N GLY A 125 -9.88 4.58 3.07
CA GLY A 125 -10.57 3.63 2.20
C GLY A 125 -9.67 2.87 1.21
N TYR A 126 -8.37 2.79 1.45
CA TYR A 126 -7.39 2.12 0.59
C TYR A 126 -6.89 0.76 1.11
N GLU A 127 -7.34 0.33 2.29
CA GLU A 127 -7.00 -1.00 2.84
C GLU A 127 -7.29 -2.11 1.83
N GLN A 128 -8.51 -2.15 1.27
CA GLN A 128 -8.90 -3.20 0.34
C GLN A 128 -8.06 -3.17 -0.96
N ASP A 129 -7.71 -1.99 -1.49
CA ASP A 129 -6.83 -1.88 -2.69
C ASP A 129 -5.44 -2.46 -2.39
N LEU A 130 -4.92 -2.25 -1.17
CA LEU A 130 -3.64 -2.83 -0.75
C LEU A 130 -3.72 -4.35 -0.57
N LEU A 131 -4.80 -4.86 0.04
CA LEU A 131 -5.03 -6.30 0.20
C LEU A 131 -5.17 -7.00 -1.17
N ASP A 132 -5.97 -6.44 -2.06
CA ASP A 132 -6.19 -6.97 -3.40
C ASP A 132 -4.88 -7.02 -4.22
N ARG A 133 -4.04 -6.00 -4.07
CA ARG A 133 -2.70 -5.96 -4.70
C ARG A 133 -1.77 -7.02 -4.13
N ARG A 134 -1.75 -7.19 -2.80
CA ARG A 134 -0.98 -8.25 -2.15
C ARG A 134 -1.40 -9.62 -2.69
N GLU A 135 -2.70 -9.89 -2.73
CA GLU A 135 -3.25 -11.14 -3.26
C GLU A 135 -2.92 -11.32 -4.74
N ALA A 136 -3.01 -10.26 -5.55
CA ALA A 136 -2.61 -10.30 -6.95
C ALA A 136 -1.11 -10.60 -7.13
N ALA A 137 -0.25 -10.08 -6.24
CA ALA A 137 1.19 -10.33 -6.25
C ALA A 137 1.54 -11.79 -5.89
N LEU A 138 0.65 -12.51 -5.21
CA LEU A 138 0.78 -13.94 -4.89
C LEU A 138 0.36 -14.86 -6.05
N ARG A 139 -0.12 -14.31 -7.17
CA ARG A 139 -0.57 -15.08 -8.33
C ARG A 139 0.47 -15.14 -9.43
N CYS A 140 0.38 -16.18 -10.25
CA CYS A 140 1.22 -16.36 -11.40
C CYS A 140 1.04 -15.19 -12.38
N ARG A 141 2.13 -14.52 -12.76
CA ARG A 141 2.07 -13.40 -13.69
C ARG A 141 1.41 -13.74 -15.02
N VAL A 142 1.59 -14.99 -15.49
CA VAL A 142 1.08 -15.49 -16.77
C VAL A 142 -0.38 -15.91 -16.69
N CYS A 143 -0.72 -16.91 -15.86
CA CYS A 143 -2.05 -17.53 -15.85
C CYS A 143 -2.94 -17.14 -14.66
N LYS A 144 -2.44 -16.32 -13.72
CA LYS A 144 -3.15 -15.86 -12.51
C LYS A 144 -3.54 -16.94 -11.50
N ALA A 145 -3.14 -18.20 -11.72
CA ALA A 145 -3.25 -19.27 -10.71
C ALA A 145 -2.33 -19.01 -9.49
N ALA A 146 -2.59 -19.69 -8.39
CA ALA A 146 -1.71 -19.64 -7.20
C ALA A 146 -0.26 -19.96 -7.59
N SER A 147 0.69 -19.27 -6.96
CA SER A 147 2.11 -19.35 -7.34
C SER A 147 3.03 -19.68 -6.17
N ASN A 148 3.86 -20.69 -6.38
CA ASN A 148 4.86 -21.14 -5.42
C ASN A 148 6.30 -20.86 -5.88
N LEU A 149 6.48 -20.51 -7.16
CA LEU A 149 7.79 -20.23 -7.74
C LEU A 149 7.98 -18.72 -7.89
N VAL A 150 9.00 -18.16 -7.23
CA VAL A 150 9.41 -16.77 -7.45
C VAL A 150 10.61 -16.72 -8.39
N CYS A 151 10.71 -15.70 -9.23
CA CYS A 151 11.89 -15.45 -10.03
C CYS A 151 13.12 -15.36 -9.12
N SER A 152 14.10 -16.25 -9.32
CA SER A 152 15.29 -16.32 -8.47
C SER A 152 16.15 -15.06 -8.51
N ARG A 153 16.10 -14.31 -9.63
CA ARG A 153 16.87 -13.09 -9.84
C ARG A 153 16.23 -11.87 -9.17
N CYS A 154 14.99 -11.55 -9.50
CA CYS A 154 14.34 -10.35 -8.97
C CYS A 154 13.60 -10.55 -7.65
N LYS A 155 13.21 -11.79 -7.31
CA LYS A 155 12.41 -12.12 -6.12
C LYS A 155 11.04 -11.41 -6.03
N VAL A 156 10.59 -10.78 -7.12
CA VAL A 156 9.31 -10.04 -7.19
C VAL A 156 8.25 -10.83 -7.95
N VAL A 157 8.55 -11.24 -9.19
CA VAL A 157 7.55 -11.88 -10.06
C VAL A 157 7.39 -13.35 -9.70
N ARG A 158 6.15 -13.82 -9.60
CA ARG A 158 5.82 -15.21 -9.30
C ARG A 158 5.17 -15.98 -10.45
N TYR A 159 5.31 -17.29 -10.42
CA TYR A 159 4.84 -18.24 -11.41
C TYR A 159 4.27 -19.49 -10.73
N CYS A 160 3.27 -20.11 -11.35
CA CYS A 160 2.78 -21.42 -10.89
C CYS A 160 3.79 -22.54 -11.16
N GLY A 161 4.72 -22.34 -12.11
CA GLY A 161 5.77 -23.30 -12.46
C GLY A 161 6.74 -22.76 -13.50
N THR A 162 7.74 -23.57 -13.83
CA THR A 162 8.84 -23.20 -14.74
C THR A 162 8.37 -22.91 -16.16
N GLU A 163 7.28 -23.53 -16.62
CA GLU A 163 6.73 -23.29 -17.95
C GLU A 163 6.19 -21.86 -18.10
N CYS A 164 5.41 -21.38 -17.12
CA CYS A 164 4.97 -19.99 -17.09
C CYS A 164 6.16 -19.01 -16.92
N GLN A 165 7.17 -19.36 -16.12
CA GLN A 165 8.38 -18.55 -15.98
C GLN A 165 9.13 -18.40 -17.30
N LYS A 166 9.37 -19.50 -18.03
CA LYS A 166 10.06 -19.49 -19.32
C LYS A 166 9.29 -18.69 -20.36
N LYS A 167 7.96 -18.82 -20.38
CA LYS A 167 7.09 -18.05 -21.26
C LYS A 167 7.23 -16.55 -21.01
N ASP A 168 6.98 -16.09 -19.77
CA ASP A 168 7.11 -14.68 -19.42
C ASP A 168 8.53 -14.15 -19.63
N TRP A 169 9.55 -14.98 -19.38
CA TRP A 169 10.95 -14.62 -19.63
C TRP A 169 11.21 -14.26 -21.10
N LYS A 170 10.69 -15.07 -22.03
CA LYS A 170 10.81 -14.81 -23.47
C LYS A 170 9.98 -13.61 -23.90
N ASP A 171 8.76 -13.50 -23.39
CA ASP A 171 7.78 -12.50 -23.84
C ASP A 171 8.13 -11.09 -23.34
N ALA A 172 8.45 -10.93 -22.05
CA ALA A 172 8.58 -9.60 -21.43
C ALA A 172 9.56 -9.50 -20.27
N HIS A 173 9.59 -10.47 -19.34
CA HIS A 173 10.28 -10.31 -18.06
C HIS A 173 11.79 -10.12 -18.20
N LYS A 174 12.45 -10.74 -19.19
CA LYS A 174 13.90 -10.55 -19.40
C LYS A 174 14.30 -9.08 -19.52
N LYS A 175 13.43 -8.24 -20.11
CA LYS A 175 13.67 -6.80 -20.32
C LYS A 175 13.54 -5.98 -19.05
N THR A 176 12.73 -6.43 -18.09
CA THR A 176 12.39 -5.67 -16.88
C THR A 176 12.94 -6.29 -15.59
N CYS A 177 13.51 -7.49 -15.66
CA CYS A 177 14.07 -8.18 -14.50
C CYS A 177 15.34 -7.48 -14.01
N LYS A 178 15.31 -7.00 -12.77
CA LYS A 178 16.47 -6.48 -12.02
C LYS A 178 16.79 -7.42 -10.85
N PRO A 179 18.07 -7.64 -10.49
CA PRO A 179 18.43 -8.36 -9.27
C PRO A 179 17.75 -7.73 -8.04
N ALA A 180 17.37 -8.56 -7.07
CA ALA A 180 17.01 -8.03 -5.75
C ALA A 180 18.24 -7.30 -5.17
N LEU A 181 18.03 -6.09 -4.66
CA LEU A 181 19.03 -5.32 -3.93
C LEU A 181 19.29 -5.97 -2.56
#